data_AF-A0A951ARE4-F1
#
_entry.id   AF-A0A951ARE4-F1
#
_cell.length_a   1.000
_cell.length_b   1.000
_cell.length_c   1.000
_cell.angle_alpha   90.00
_cell.angle_beta   90.00
_cell.angle_gamma   90.00
#
_symmetry.space_group_name_H-M   'P 1'
#
loop_
_entity.id
_entity.type
_entity.pdbx_description
1 polymer ?
#
loop_
_entity_poly.entity_id
_entity_poly.type
_entity_poly.pdbx_seq_one_letter_code
_entity_poly.pdbx_strand_id
1 'polypeptide(L)'
;MRNLTFLFLCLALFLLPTSYGRERLVVFGDSLSDIGNSFVATRGAAPPGQPLAPLGSPLRGDYGVTFDGTGAIFPGRFTDGQNWVDYFPRIAEQFHVDISPVTAWLRDPNNDNATDFAVGGSTSGDLNVNGALPSLPDQITAYLNGLGLKNAIDDLCVIWIGANDFGAKIEPLKTVANIKDAIAQLSETGAKNFFVITIPDLALTPQVKAAGGATILAATQFVVTTNVLLAVELPRFAFAHQIRIDLVDINAIFVP
;
A
#
# COMPACT_ATOMS: atom_id res chain seq x y z
N MET A 1 -0.20 -25.63 -7.64
CA MET A 1 0.16 -25.22 -6.26
C MET A 1 0.45 -23.70 -6.18
N ARG A 2 -0.37 -22.84 -6.83
CA ARG A 2 -0.08 -21.40 -7.02
C ARG A 2 -0.95 -20.46 -6.18
N ASN A 3 -1.85 -21.00 -5.34
CA ASN A 3 -2.89 -20.23 -4.65
C ASN A 3 -2.90 -20.38 -3.12
N LEU A 4 -2.01 -21.19 -2.52
CA LEU A 4 -1.97 -21.31 -1.05
C LEU A 4 -1.28 -20.12 -0.39
N THR A 5 -0.35 -19.46 -1.07
CA THR A 5 0.43 -18.36 -0.49
C THR A 5 -0.38 -17.05 -0.38
N PHE A 6 -1.29 -16.79 -1.34
CA PHE A 6 -2.30 -15.73 -1.23
C PHE A 6 -3.34 -16.00 -0.15
N LEU A 7 -3.64 -17.27 0.14
CA LEU A 7 -4.54 -17.66 1.22
C LEU A 7 -3.94 -17.27 2.59
N PHE A 8 -2.62 -17.33 2.76
CA PHE A 8 -1.95 -16.92 4.00
C PHE A 8 -1.95 -15.41 4.24
N LEU A 9 -1.83 -14.58 3.20
CA LEU A 9 -2.05 -13.12 3.33
C LEU A 9 -3.48 -12.84 3.81
N CYS A 10 -4.47 -13.57 3.28
CA CYS A 10 -5.86 -13.43 3.68
C CYS A 10 -6.15 -14.00 5.08
N LEU A 11 -5.43 -15.05 5.50
CA LEU A 11 -5.57 -15.69 6.81
C LEU A 11 -4.88 -14.90 7.93
N ALA A 12 -3.82 -14.15 7.64
CA ALA A 12 -3.19 -13.25 8.60
C ALA A 12 -4.09 -12.05 8.96
N LEU A 13 -4.98 -11.66 8.04
CA LEU A 13 -5.99 -10.62 8.24
C LEU A 13 -7.23 -11.15 9.00
N PHE A 14 -7.24 -12.44 9.39
CA PHE A 14 -8.36 -13.16 10.01
C PHE A 14 -8.40 -13.05 11.54
N LEU A 15 -7.39 -12.44 12.18
CA LEU A 15 -7.39 -12.20 13.63
C LEU A 15 -8.22 -10.97 14.04
N LEU A 16 -9.03 -10.41 13.14
CA LEU A 16 -9.95 -9.33 13.47
C LEU A 16 -11.11 -9.84 14.34
N PRO A 17 -11.30 -9.39 15.61
CA PRO A 17 -12.62 -9.32 16.21
C PRO A 17 -13.60 -8.76 15.19
N THR A 18 -14.66 -9.52 14.93
CA THR A 18 -15.77 -9.14 14.06
C THR A 18 -16.32 -7.80 14.51
N SER A 19 -15.96 -6.74 13.78
CA SER A 19 -16.70 -5.49 13.80
C SER A 19 -18.08 -5.75 13.19
N TYR A 20 -19.15 -5.26 13.83
CA TYR A 20 -20.54 -5.48 13.41
C TYR A 20 -20.98 -4.52 12.28
N GLY A 21 -20.03 -4.00 11.49
CA GLY A 21 -20.26 -3.00 10.44
C GLY A 21 -19.22 -3.09 9.32
N ARG A 22 -19.56 -2.51 8.17
CA ARG A 22 -18.68 -2.40 7.00
C ARG A 22 -17.47 -1.55 7.33
N GLU A 23 -16.27 -2.07 7.11
CA GLU A 23 -15.05 -1.26 7.27
C GLU A 23 -14.77 -0.51 5.96
N ARG A 24 -14.51 0.79 6.06
CA ARG A 24 -14.07 1.59 4.92
C ARG A 24 -12.57 1.42 4.76
N LEU A 25 -12.17 0.75 3.68
CA LEU A 25 -10.75 0.57 3.38
C LEU A 25 -10.13 1.89 2.96
N VAL A 26 -9.05 2.30 3.62
CA VAL A 26 -8.28 3.49 3.26
C VAL A 26 -6.82 3.09 3.08
N VAL A 27 -6.24 3.32 1.90
CA VAL A 27 -4.93 2.80 1.55
C VAL A 27 -3.93 3.93 1.33
N PHE A 28 -2.78 3.82 1.99
CA PHE A 28 -1.62 4.70 1.84
C PHE A 28 -0.41 3.87 1.46
N GLY A 29 0.45 4.39 0.59
CA GLY A 29 1.61 3.64 0.15
C GLY A 29 2.22 4.08 -1.15
N ASP A 30 2.88 3.12 -1.80
CA ASP A 30 3.59 3.31 -3.05
C ASP A 30 2.98 2.52 -4.23
N SER A 31 3.80 2.21 -5.23
CA SER A 31 3.43 1.43 -6.42
C SER A 31 2.84 0.05 -6.11
N LEU A 32 3.15 -0.54 -4.95
CA LEU A 32 2.59 -1.83 -4.54
C LEU A 32 1.08 -1.75 -4.28
N SER A 33 0.58 -0.56 -3.96
CA SER A 33 -0.82 -0.30 -3.64
C SER A 33 -1.52 0.62 -4.64
N ASP A 34 -0.79 1.46 -5.38
CA ASP A 34 -1.35 2.43 -6.34
C ASP A 34 -2.24 1.76 -7.40
N ILE A 35 -3.55 2.05 -7.36
CA ILE A 35 -4.53 1.59 -8.36
C ILE A 35 -4.78 2.57 -9.50
N GLY A 36 -4.01 3.65 -9.62
CA GLY A 36 -4.21 4.64 -10.68
C GLY A 36 -3.81 6.09 -10.41
N ASN A 37 -3.39 6.44 -9.20
CA ASN A 37 -3.05 7.81 -8.84
C ASN A 37 -1.86 8.32 -9.65
N SER A 38 -0.77 7.55 -9.77
CA SER A 38 0.37 7.94 -10.62
C SER A 38 -0.03 8.14 -12.07
N PHE A 39 -0.92 7.29 -12.58
CA PHE A 39 -1.42 7.38 -13.95
C PHE A 39 -2.18 8.67 -14.20
N VAL A 40 -3.09 9.03 -13.30
CA VAL A 40 -3.81 10.30 -13.40
C VAL A 40 -2.86 11.49 -13.26
N ALA A 41 -2.01 11.50 -12.23
CA ALA A 41 -1.09 12.59 -11.93
C ALA A 41 -0.14 12.90 -13.10
N THR A 42 0.35 11.85 -13.76
CA THR A 42 1.32 11.95 -14.86
C THR A 42 0.66 12.01 -16.23
N ARG A 43 -0.67 12.06 -16.32
CA ARG A 43 -1.44 12.01 -17.57
C ARG A 43 -1.08 10.78 -18.43
N GLY A 44 -0.87 9.66 -17.76
CA GLY A 44 -0.60 8.34 -18.36
C GLY A 44 0.87 8.01 -18.59
N ALA A 45 1.82 8.83 -18.11
CA ALA A 45 3.25 8.55 -18.28
C ALA A 45 3.80 7.51 -17.26
N ALA A 46 3.17 7.38 -16.09
CA ALA A 46 3.48 6.38 -15.09
C ALA A 46 2.25 5.48 -14.82
N PRO A 47 2.40 4.17 -14.63
CA PRO A 47 3.63 3.38 -14.71
C PRO A 47 4.23 3.40 -16.12
N PRO A 48 5.57 3.25 -16.24
CA PRO A 48 6.24 3.27 -17.54
C PRO A 48 5.88 2.02 -18.36
N GLY A 49 5.06 2.17 -19.39
CA GLY A 49 4.60 1.08 -20.26
C GLY A 49 3.52 1.56 -21.24
N GLN A 50 3.16 0.76 -22.25
CA GLN A 50 2.06 1.11 -23.16
C GLN A 50 0.71 0.71 -22.54
N PRO A 51 -0.23 1.66 -22.29
CA PRO A 51 -1.51 1.37 -21.63
C PRO A 51 -2.50 0.50 -22.44
N LEU A 52 -2.15 0.13 -23.68
CA LEU A 52 -3.06 -0.50 -24.64
C LEU A 52 -2.33 -1.60 -25.42
N ALA A 53 -2.08 -2.75 -24.80
CA ALA A 53 -1.89 -3.97 -25.59
C ALA A 53 -3.27 -4.37 -26.17
N PRO A 54 -3.40 -4.59 -27.50
CA PRO A 54 -4.66 -4.99 -28.11
C PRO A 54 -5.20 -6.30 -27.51
N LEU A 55 -6.53 -6.41 -27.35
CA LEU A 55 -7.21 -7.67 -27.00
C LEU A 55 -6.80 -8.76 -28.01
N GLY A 56 -5.91 -9.67 -27.62
CA GLY A 56 -5.50 -10.81 -28.44
C GLY A 56 -4.00 -11.04 -28.63
N SER A 57 -3.11 -10.20 -28.08
CA SER A 57 -1.67 -10.50 -28.09
C SER A 57 -1.35 -11.71 -27.18
N PRO A 58 -0.58 -12.72 -27.65
CA PRO A 58 -0.09 -13.81 -26.80
C PRO A 58 0.99 -13.35 -25.81
N LEU A 59 1.37 -12.07 -25.86
CA LEU A 59 2.18 -11.37 -24.88
C LEU A 59 1.31 -10.33 -24.15
N ARG A 60 1.06 -10.65 -22.89
CA ARG A 60 0.65 -9.78 -21.77
C ARG A 60 1.49 -8.51 -21.78
N GLY A 61 0.87 -7.35 -21.99
CA GLY A 61 1.54 -6.05 -22.13
C GLY A 61 1.94 -5.43 -20.79
N ASP A 62 3.14 -4.86 -20.76
CA ASP A 62 3.86 -4.32 -19.61
C ASP A 62 3.13 -3.16 -18.91
N TYR A 63 2.21 -3.45 -17.98
CA TYR A 63 1.35 -2.52 -17.19
C TYR A 63 -0.06 -2.23 -17.78
N GLY A 64 -1.07 -2.80 -17.12
CA GLY A 64 -2.41 -2.20 -16.94
C GLY A 64 -3.44 -2.25 -18.08
N VAL A 65 -4.38 -3.19 -17.98
CA VAL A 65 -5.82 -3.01 -18.27
C VAL A 65 -6.59 -3.84 -17.24
N THR A 66 -7.22 -3.22 -16.24
CA THR A 66 -7.85 -3.95 -15.12
C THR A 66 -9.17 -3.37 -14.70
N PHE A 67 -10.09 -4.19 -14.19
CA PHE A 67 -11.39 -3.73 -13.70
C PHE A 67 -11.25 -2.99 -12.34
N ASP A 68 -11.86 -1.82 -12.22
CA ASP A 68 -11.67 -0.85 -11.14
C ASP A 68 -12.59 -1.02 -9.92
N GLY A 69 -12.87 -2.27 -9.52
CA GLY A 69 -13.83 -2.56 -8.45
C GLY A 69 -15.30 -2.25 -8.81
N THR A 70 -15.56 -1.40 -9.81
CA THR A 70 -16.89 -1.10 -10.37
C THR A 70 -17.19 -1.92 -11.64
N GLY A 71 -16.22 -2.72 -12.10
CA GLY A 71 -16.32 -3.49 -13.34
C GLY A 71 -15.92 -2.69 -14.59
N ALA A 72 -15.37 -1.48 -14.44
CA ALA A 72 -14.86 -0.68 -15.55
C ALA A 72 -13.34 -0.81 -15.67
N ILE A 73 -12.84 -0.83 -16.91
CA ILE A 73 -11.40 -0.88 -17.17
C ILE A 73 -10.75 0.43 -16.72
N PHE A 74 -9.75 0.35 -15.84
CA PHE A 74 -8.88 1.45 -15.47
C PHE A 74 -7.40 1.00 -15.50
N PRO A 75 -6.54 1.59 -16.35
CA PRO A 75 -5.11 1.33 -16.37
C PRO A 75 -4.41 2.01 -15.17
N GLY A 76 -3.12 1.73 -14.97
CA GLY A 76 -2.31 2.52 -14.03
C GLY A 76 -1.75 1.80 -12.80
N ARG A 77 -2.02 0.50 -12.63
CA ARG A 77 -1.34 -0.31 -11.61
C ARG A 77 0.09 -0.59 -12.07
N PHE A 78 1.04 -0.59 -11.14
CA PHE A 78 2.43 -1.03 -11.36
C PHE A 78 2.55 -2.57 -11.38
N THR A 79 1.62 -3.23 -12.07
CA THR A 79 1.66 -4.66 -12.39
C THR A 79 0.90 -4.93 -13.69
N ASP A 80 1.00 -6.14 -14.22
CA ASP A 80 0.36 -6.58 -15.46
C ASP A 80 -1.10 -7.04 -15.27
N GLY A 81 -1.74 -6.54 -14.20
CA GLY A 81 -3.04 -6.94 -13.74
C GLY A 81 -3.48 -6.13 -12.52
N GLN A 82 -4.53 -6.60 -11.85
CA GLN A 82 -5.02 -6.01 -10.60
C GLN A 82 -3.97 -6.19 -9.51
N ASN A 83 -3.83 -5.21 -8.62
CA ASN A 83 -2.96 -5.34 -7.45
C ASN A 83 -3.77 -5.84 -6.23
N TRP A 84 -3.15 -5.97 -5.07
CA TRP A 84 -3.80 -6.52 -3.89
C TRP A 84 -5.03 -5.70 -3.44
N VAL A 85 -5.00 -4.38 -3.62
CA VAL A 85 -6.08 -3.45 -3.25
C VAL A 85 -7.36 -3.78 -4.03
N ASP A 86 -7.22 -4.15 -5.30
CA ASP A 86 -8.35 -4.57 -6.14
C ASP A 86 -8.97 -5.90 -5.68
N TYR A 87 -8.15 -6.83 -5.17
CA TYR A 87 -8.60 -8.16 -4.76
C TYR A 87 -9.14 -8.19 -3.33
N PHE A 88 -8.56 -7.38 -2.43
CA PHE A 88 -8.78 -7.52 -1.00
C PHE A 88 -10.26 -7.41 -0.59
N PRO A 89 -11.04 -6.40 -1.02
CA PRO A 89 -12.46 -6.34 -0.69
C PRO A 89 -13.26 -7.56 -1.14
N ARG A 90 -12.97 -8.08 -2.34
CA ARG A 90 -13.66 -9.26 -2.89
C ARG A 90 -13.31 -10.54 -2.14
N ILE A 91 -12.07 -10.68 -1.69
CA ILE A 91 -11.66 -11.85 -0.91
C ILE A 91 -12.24 -11.76 0.50
N ALA A 92 -12.20 -10.57 1.12
CA ALA A 92 -12.79 -10.34 2.44
C ALA A 92 -14.29 -10.70 2.47
N GLU A 93 -15.02 -10.36 1.40
CA GLU A 93 -16.44 -10.72 1.24
C GLU A 93 -16.69 -12.24 1.28
N GLN A 94 -15.79 -13.05 0.70
CA GLN A 94 -15.88 -14.53 0.76
C GLN A 94 -15.79 -15.07 2.19
N PHE A 95 -15.25 -14.29 3.11
CA PHE A 95 -15.14 -14.60 4.53
C PHE A 95 -16.13 -13.82 5.40
N HIS A 96 -17.17 -13.22 4.79
CA HIS A 96 -18.19 -12.42 5.47
C HIS A 96 -17.64 -11.18 6.19
N VAL A 97 -16.51 -10.64 5.71
CA VAL A 97 -15.99 -9.35 6.14
C VAL A 97 -16.35 -8.32 5.06
N ASP A 98 -17.25 -7.38 5.39
CA ASP A 98 -17.69 -6.33 4.46
C ASP A 98 -16.66 -5.20 4.46
N ILE A 99 -15.84 -5.17 3.40
CA ILE A 99 -14.86 -4.13 3.14
C ILE A 99 -15.30 -3.32 1.92
N SER A 100 -15.25 -1.99 2.00
CA SER A 100 -15.61 -1.16 0.85
C SER A 100 -14.66 -1.34 -0.34
N PRO A 101 -15.17 -1.46 -1.58
CA PRO A 101 -14.35 -1.25 -2.77
C PRO A 101 -13.76 0.17 -2.75
N VAL A 102 -12.57 0.31 -3.31
CA VAL A 102 -11.83 1.57 -3.32
C VAL A 102 -11.50 2.01 -4.74
N THR A 103 -11.49 3.32 -4.96
CA THR A 103 -11.05 3.95 -6.21
C THR A 103 -9.86 4.88 -5.92
N ALA A 104 -9.08 5.17 -6.96
CA ALA A 104 -7.93 6.07 -6.85
C ALA A 104 -8.39 7.50 -6.51
N TRP A 105 -7.82 8.08 -5.46
CA TRP A 105 -8.12 9.44 -5.01
C TRP A 105 -8.03 10.49 -6.13
N LEU A 106 -6.96 10.49 -6.92
CA LEU A 106 -6.76 11.47 -7.99
C LEU A 106 -7.72 11.30 -9.18
N ARG A 107 -8.32 10.12 -9.33
CA ARG A 107 -9.27 9.86 -10.41
C ARG A 107 -10.60 10.55 -10.16
N ASP A 108 -11.10 10.48 -8.93
CA ASP A 108 -12.41 11.00 -8.56
C ASP A 108 -12.39 11.53 -7.12
N PRO A 109 -11.71 12.67 -6.88
CA PRO A 109 -11.44 13.16 -5.52
C PRO A 109 -12.69 13.57 -4.73
N ASN A 110 -13.86 13.62 -5.37
CA ASN A 110 -15.14 13.95 -4.73
C ASN A 110 -15.97 12.71 -4.37
N ASN A 111 -15.47 11.50 -4.65
CA ASN A 111 -16.16 10.25 -4.40
C ASN A 111 -15.76 9.68 -3.04
N ASP A 112 -16.75 9.34 -2.22
CA ASP A 112 -16.52 8.81 -0.87
C ASP A 112 -15.76 7.47 -0.86
N ASN A 113 -15.69 6.75 -2.00
CA ASN A 113 -14.88 5.55 -2.16
C ASN A 113 -13.47 5.82 -2.72
N ALA A 114 -13.12 7.07 -3.02
CA ALA A 114 -11.80 7.47 -3.53
C ALA A 114 -10.76 7.50 -2.41
N THR A 115 -10.50 6.31 -1.88
CA THR A 115 -9.82 6.06 -0.61
C THR A 115 -8.52 5.29 -0.76
N ASP A 116 -8.09 5.01 -2.00
CA ASP A 116 -6.69 4.70 -2.29
C ASP A 116 -5.92 5.99 -2.58
N PHE A 117 -5.05 6.36 -1.65
CA PHE A 117 -4.13 7.49 -1.74
C PHE A 117 -2.73 7.07 -2.16
N ALA A 118 -2.43 5.77 -2.33
CA ALA A 118 -1.09 5.30 -2.66
C ALA A 118 -0.62 5.84 -4.01
N VAL A 119 0.66 6.22 -4.09
CA VAL A 119 1.28 6.78 -5.30
C VAL A 119 2.63 6.13 -5.56
N GLY A 120 2.80 5.58 -6.76
CA GLY A 120 4.06 5.08 -7.28
C GLY A 120 5.27 5.97 -6.97
N GLY A 121 6.30 5.38 -6.37
CA GLY A 121 7.54 6.07 -5.99
C GLY A 121 7.47 6.85 -4.67
N SER A 122 6.32 6.85 -3.97
CA SER A 122 6.19 7.51 -2.67
C SER A 122 7.19 6.93 -1.66
N THR A 123 7.87 7.81 -0.93
CA THR A 123 8.67 7.44 0.24
C THR A 123 7.87 7.66 1.52
N SER A 124 8.36 7.14 2.65
CA SER A 124 7.77 7.45 3.95
C SER A 124 7.98 8.90 4.36
N GLY A 125 9.02 9.57 3.84
CA GLY A 125 9.33 10.98 4.10
C GLY A 125 8.71 11.92 3.07
N ASP A 126 9.15 13.19 3.06
CA ASP A 126 8.52 14.29 2.31
C ASP A 126 8.87 14.31 0.81
N LEU A 127 9.19 13.17 0.20
CA LEU A 127 9.54 13.09 -1.21
C LEU A 127 8.96 11.87 -1.91
N ASN A 128 8.87 11.97 -3.23
CA ASN A 128 8.59 10.85 -4.12
C ASN A 128 9.78 10.69 -5.09
N VAL A 129 10.26 9.46 -5.29
CA VAL A 129 11.44 9.19 -6.14
C VAL A 129 11.18 9.45 -7.63
N ASN A 130 9.91 9.63 -8.02
CA ASN A 130 9.49 9.97 -9.38
C ASN A 130 9.25 11.49 -9.58
N GLY A 131 9.75 12.34 -8.69
CA GLY A 131 9.67 13.80 -8.82
C GLY A 131 8.50 14.40 -8.03
N ALA A 132 7.79 15.36 -8.62
CA ALA A 132 6.70 16.10 -7.97
C ALA A 132 5.37 15.31 -7.91
N LEU A 133 5.45 14.06 -7.44
CA LEU A 133 4.31 13.22 -7.11
C LEU A 133 4.12 13.15 -5.59
N PRO A 134 2.90 12.88 -5.10
CA PRO A 134 2.65 12.78 -3.67
C PRO A 134 3.56 11.77 -2.94
N SER A 135 4.11 12.22 -1.82
CA SER A 135 4.79 11.42 -0.79
C SER A 135 3.80 10.94 0.27
N LEU A 136 4.20 10.07 1.22
CA LEU A 136 3.28 9.62 2.28
C LEU A 136 2.66 10.80 3.07
N PRO A 137 3.42 11.82 3.52
CA PRO A 137 2.83 13.01 4.15
C PRO A 137 1.79 13.73 3.29
N ASP A 138 2.00 13.82 1.98
CA ASP A 138 1.01 14.42 1.06
C ASP A 138 -0.27 13.58 0.97
N GLN A 139 -0.12 12.25 0.96
CA GLN A 139 -1.25 11.30 0.95
C GLN A 139 -2.09 11.42 2.23
N ILE A 140 -1.43 11.50 3.40
CA ILE A 140 -2.11 11.72 4.69
C ILE A 140 -2.84 13.05 4.66
N THR A 141 -2.17 14.13 4.22
CA THR A 141 -2.78 15.47 4.12
C THR A 141 -4.01 15.46 3.20
N ALA A 142 -3.94 14.77 2.06
CA ALA A 142 -5.06 14.62 1.14
C ALA A 142 -6.25 13.91 1.79
N TYR A 143 -6.00 12.83 2.52
CA TYR A 143 -7.03 12.12 3.28
C TYR A 143 -7.67 13.00 4.37
N LEU A 144 -6.87 13.69 5.18
CA LEU A 144 -7.38 14.57 6.24
C LEU A 144 -8.29 15.67 5.67
N ASN A 145 -7.89 16.26 4.54
CA ASN A 145 -8.69 17.27 3.84
C ASN A 145 -9.99 16.69 3.28
N GLY A 146 -9.94 15.48 2.69
CA GLY A 146 -11.12 14.81 2.14
C GLY A 146 -12.10 14.31 3.21
N LEU A 147 -11.60 13.92 4.39
CA LEU A 147 -12.40 13.48 5.51
C LEU A 147 -13.22 14.64 6.10
N GLY A 148 -12.62 15.83 6.20
CA GLY A 148 -13.28 17.03 6.73
C GLY A 148 -13.70 16.86 8.19
N LEU A 149 -15.00 16.98 8.47
CA LEU A 149 -15.57 16.82 9.82
C LEU A 149 -16.05 15.39 10.12
N LYS A 150 -15.88 14.44 9.19
CA LYS A 150 -16.28 13.05 9.40
C LYS A 150 -15.30 12.39 10.39
N ASN A 151 -15.79 11.46 11.19
CA ASN A 151 -14.95 10.60 12.03
C ASN A 151 -14.52 9.37 11.22
N ALA A 152 -13.28 8.92 11.42
CA ALA A 152 -12.69 7.76 10.77
C ALA A 152 -12.83 6.45 11.56
N ILE A 153 -13.77 6.36 12.51
CA ILE A 153 -13.92 5.20 13.40
C ILE A 153 -14.15 3.87 12.66
N ASP A 154 -14.79 3.93 11.50
CA ASP A 154 -15.08 2.77 10.65
C ASP A 154 -13.96 2.51 9.61
N ASP A 155 -12.87 3.30 9.62
CA ASP A 155 -11.79 3.15 8.65
C ASP A 155 -10.84 2.02 9.07
N LEU A 156 -10.52 1.16 8.10
CA LEU A 156 -9.36 0.27 8.13
C LEU A 156 -8.25 0.95 7.32
N CYS A 157 -7.31 1.59 8.02
CA CYS A 157 -6.19 2.29 7.40
C CYS A 157 -5.04 1.31 7.12
N VAL A 158 -4.73 1.09 5.84
CA VAL A 158 -3.60 0.26 5.43
C VAL A 158 -2.43 1.14 5.01
N ILE A 159 -1.25 0.89 5.58
CA ILE A 159 -0.01 1.58 5.25
C ILE A 159 1.00 0.55 4.73
N TRP A 160 1.35 0.64 3.45
CA TRP A 160 2.42 -0.16 2.85
C TRP A 160 3.41 0.74 2.10
N ILE A 161 4.51 1.05 2.79
CA ILE A 161 5.47 2.08 2.39
C ILE A 161 6.87 1.69 2.87
N GLY A 162 7.90 2.35 2.33
CA GLY A 162 9.29 2.22 2.78
C GLY A 162 10.19 1.48 1.79
N ALA A 163 9.66 0.86 0.73
CA ALA A 163 10.50 0.27 -0.31
C ALA A 163 11.35 1.35 -1.03
N ASN A 164 10.74 2.50 -1.35
CA ASN A 164 11.42 3.61 -2.02
C ASN A 164 12.41 4.36 -1.10
N ASP A 165 12.28 4.22 0.22
CA ASP A 165 13.20 4.81 1.20
C ASP A 165 14.63 4.31 1.02
N PHE A 166 14.81 3.03 0.63
CA PHE A 166 16.13 2.47 0.33
C PHE A 166 16.82 3.24 -0.80
N GLY A 167 16.11 3.48 -1.90
CA GLY A 167 16.62 4.26 -3.04
C GLY A 167 16.82 5.74 -2.69
N ALA A 168 15.93 6.30 -1.86
CA ALA A 168 16.00 7.67 -1.37
C ALA A 168 17.03 7.88 -0.23
N LYS A 169 17.67 6.81 0.25
CA LYS A 169 18.63 6.82 1.36
C LYS A 169 18.03 7.37 2.67
N ILE A 170 16.76 7.09 2.91
CA ILE A 170 16.13 7.31 4.21
C ILE A 170 16.51 6.14 5.11
N GLU A 171 17.04 6.42 6.30
CA GLU A 171 17.52 5.39 7.22
C GLU A 171 16.36 4.58 7.85
N PRO A 172 16.55 3.28 8.16
CA PRO A 172 15.53 2.42 8.76
C PRO A 172 14.78 3.04 9.95
N LEU A 173 15.52 3.66 10.88
CA LEU A 173 14.92 4.29 12.05
C LEU A 173 14.00 5.46 11.68
N LYS A 174 14.37 6.24 10.67
CA LYS A 174 13.56 7.36 10.18
C LYS A 174 12.34 6.86 9.40
N THR A 175 12.47 5.79 8.63
CA THR A 175 11.32 5.12 7.98
C THR A 175 10.27 4.69 9.01
N VAL A 176 10.69 4.03 10.09
CA VAL A 176 9.78 3.62 11.18
C VAL A 176 9.17 4.82 11.90
N ALA A 177 9.95 5.87 12.16
CA ALA A 177 9.44 7.10 12.77
C ALA A 177 8.36 7.74 11.89
N ASN A 178 8.60 7.87 10.58
CA ASN A 178 7.63 8.44 9.65
C ASN A 178 6.33 7.62 9.59
N ILE A 179 6.41 6.29 9.59
CA ILE A 179 5.23 5.42 9.64
C ILE A 179 4.45 5.63 10.94
N LYS A 180 5.14 5.73 12.10
CA LYS A 180 4.48 6.04 13.38
C LYS A 180 3.83 7.42 13.37
N ASP A 181 4.47 8.42 12.79
CA ASP A 181 3.92 9.78 12.67
C ASP A 181 2.68 9.81 11.78
N ALA A 182 2.65 9.01 10.70
CA ALA A 182 1.47 8.85 9.86
C ALA A 182 0.31 8.19 10.62
N ILE A 183 0.58 7.11 11.36
CA ILE A 183 -0.43 6.44 12.20
C ILE A 183 -0.94 7.38 13.29
N ALA A 184 -0.06 8.17 13.91
CA ALA A 184 -0.44 9.17 14.91
C ALA A 184 -1.48 10.16 14.34
N GLN A 185 -1.16 10.78 13.20
CA GLN A 185 -2.05 11.74 12.52
C GLN A 185 -3.39 11.12 12.14
N LEU A 186 -3.39 9.89 11.59
CA LEU A 186 -4.63 9.19 11.26
C LEU A 186 -5.43 8.85 12.53
N SER A 187 -4.78 8.50 13.64
CA SER A 187 -5.48 8.18 14.88
C SER A 187 -6.20 9.40 15.51
N GLU A 188 -5.72 10.62 15.22
CA GLU A 188 -6.36 11.86 15.67
C GLU A 188 -7.72 12.12 15.00
N THR A 189 -7.98 11.49 13.84
CA THR A 189 -9.30 11.56 13.17
C THR A 189 -10.32 10.57 13.73
N GLY A 190 -9.90 9.74 14.70
CA GLY A 190 -10.69 8.68 15.29
C GLY A 190 -10.47 7.30 14.68
N ALA A 191 -9.59 7.16 13.67
CA ALA A 191 -9.21 5.85 13.14
C ALA A 191 -8.59 4.98 14.24
N LYS A 192 -9.09 3.74 14.38
CA LYS A 192 -8.64 2.80 15.42
C LYS A 192 -8.04 1.51 14.87
N ASN A 193 -8.23 1.21 13.59
CA ASN A 193 -7.80 -0.04 12.98
C ASN A 193 -6.77 0.23 11.88
N PHE A 194 -5.58 -0.34 12.06
CA PHE A 194 -4.47 -0.15 11.14
C PHE A 194 -3.89 -1.50 10.72
N PHE A 195 -3.64 -1.64 9.41
CA PHE A 195 -2.71 -2.65 8.90
C PHE A 195 -1.43 -1.97 8.44
N VAL A 196 -0.31 -2.44 8.94
CA VAL A 196 1.00 -2.03 8.45
C VAL A 196 1.65 -3.24 7.80
N ILE A 197 2.11 -3.10 6.57
CA ILE A 197 2.76 -4.19 5.85
C ILE A 197 4.26 -3.94 5.83
N THR A 198 5.04 -4.94 6.21
CA THR A 198 6.52 -4.86 6.21
C THR A 198 7.08 -4.62 4.81
N ILE A 199 8.32 -4.12 4.75
CA ILE A 199 9.00 -3.90 3.47
C ILE A 199 9.34 -5.27 2.85
N PRO A 200 8.98 -5.51 1.56
CA PRO A 200 9.38 -6.73 0.87
C PRO A 200 10.90 -6.85 0.75
N ASP A 201 11.40 -8.07 0.56
CA ASP A 201 12.81 -8.33 0.33
C ASP A 201 13.28 -7.71 -1.00
N LEU A 202 13.81 -6.48 -0.88
CA LEU A 202 14.32 -5.71 -1.99
C LEU A 202 15.54 -6.38 -2.65
N ALA A 203 16.29 -7.19 -1.90
CA ALA A 203 17.47 -7.90 -2.42
C ALA A 203 17.10 -8.95 -3.48
N LEU A 204 15.83 -9.36 -3.53
CA LEU A 204 15.33 -10.30 -4.54
C LEU A 204 14.91 -9.63 -5.85
N THR A 205 14.72 -8.31 -5.85
CA THR A 205 14.27 -7.58 -7.04
C THR A 205 15.32 -7.62 -8.15
N PRO A 206 14.90 -7.67 -9.44
CA PRO A 206 15.84 -7.64 -10.56
C PRO A 206 16.74 -6.40 -10.54
N GLN A 207 16.19 -5.23 -10.17
CA GLN A 207 16.93 -3.98 -10.11
C GLN A 207 18.08 -4.03 -9.08
N VAL A 208 17.83 -4.51 -7.87
CA VAL A 208 18.88 -4.62 -6.83
C VAL A 208 19.90 -5.69 -7.18
N LYS A 209 19.48 -6.83 -7.75
CA LYS A 209 20.40 -7.88 -8.22
C LYS A 209 21.34 -7.38 -9.31
N ALA A 210 20.82 -6.60 -10.26
CA ALA A 210 21.60 -6.02 -11.35
C ALA A 210 22.63 -5.00 -10.84
N ALA A 211 22.37 -4.33 -9.71
CA ALA A 211 23.28 -3.37 -9.09
C ALA A 211 24.45 -4.01 -8.31
N GLY A 212 24.49 -5.35 -8.20
CA GLY A 212 25.64 -6.09 -7.67
C GLY A 212 25.65 -6.31 -6.14
N GLY A 213 26.61 -7.11 -5.69
CA GLY A 213 26.65 -7.69 -4.33
C GLY A 213 26.62 -6.66 -3.18
N ALA A 214 27.27 -5.50 -3.34
CA ALA A 214 27.25 -4.45 -2.32
C ALA A 214 25.83 -3.87 -2.13
N THR A 215 25.10 -3.65 -3.22
CA THR A 215 23.72 -3.15 -3.19
C THR A 215 22.76 -4.20 -2.63
N ILE A 216 22.96 -5.48 -2.98
CA ILE A 216 22.21 -6.61 -2.41
C ILE A 216 22.36 -6.66 -0.89
N LEU A 217 23.60 -6.55 -0.37
CA LEU A 217 23.85 -6.56 1.07
C LEU A 217 23.22 -5.34 1.77
N ALA A 218 23.35 -4.15 1.18
CA ALA A 218 22.76 -2.94 1.71
C ALA A 218 21.21 -3.02 1.77
N ALA A 219 20.58 -3.53 0.71
CA ALA A 219 19.14 -3.74 0.66
C ALA A 219 18.68 -4.76 1.71
N THR A 220 19.42 -5.87 1.85
CA THR A 220 19.14 -6.89 2.87
C THR A 220 19.20 -6.28 4.27
N GLN A 221 20.26 -5.54 4.59
CA GLN A 221 20.42 -4.91 5.90
C GLN A 221 19.32 -3.88 6.17
N PHE A 222 18.98 -3.05 5.16
CA PHE A 222 17.91 -2.07 5.26
C PHE A 222 16.56 -2.76 5.59
N VAL A 223 16.15 -3.74 4.80
CA VAL A 223 14.88 -4.47 4.97
C VAL A 223 14.82 -5.16 6.33
N VAL A 224 15.86 -5.92 6.69
CA VAL A 224 15.90 -6.63 7.99
C VAL A 224 15.81 -5.66 9.15
N THR A 225 16.57 -4.55 9.11
CA THR A 225 16.58 -3.56 10.19
C THR A 225 15.22 -2.88 10.33
N THR A 226 14.65 -2.41 9.22
CA THR A 226 13.36 -1.70 9.24
C THR A 226 12.24 -2.62 9.71
N ASN A 227 12.17 -3.86 9.21
CA ASN A 227 11.12 -4.80 9.58
C ASN A 227 11.21 -5.24 11.05
N VAL A 228 12.42 -5.47 11.58
CA VAL A 228 12.62 -5.73 13.02
C VAL A 228 12.18 -4.53 13.87
N LEU A 229 12.54 -3.31 13.45
CA LEU A 229 12.12 -2.10 14.16
C LEU A 229 10.60 -1.93 14.14
N LEU A 230 9.91 -2.17 13.01
CA LEU A 230 8.45 -2.15 12.93
C LEU A 230 7.83 -3.15 13.92
N ALA A 231 8.32 -4.39 13.94
CA ALA A 231 7.83 -5.43 14.83
C ALA A 231 8.02 -5.12 16.32
N VAL A 232 9.06 -4.37 16.66
CA VAL A 232 9.36 -3.96 18.04
C VAL A 232 8.59 -2.71 18.47
N GLU A 233 8.48 -1.72 17.58
CA GLU A 233 7.97 -0.39 17.91
C GLU A 233 6.44 -0.30 17.80
N LEU A 234 5.82 -0.92 16.80
CA LEU A 234 4.39 -0.75 16.54
C LEU A 234 3.50 -1.34 17.66
N PRO A 235 3.78 -2.50 18.27
CA PRO A 235 2.95 -3.00 19.38
C PRO A 235 2.95 -2.07 20.60
N ARG A 236 4.11 -1.47 20.92
CA ARG A 236 4.24 -0.51 22.03
C ARG A 236 3.48 0.78 21.72
N PHE A 237 3.60 1.24 20.48
CA PHE A 237 2.88 2.42 19.99
C PHE A 237 1.36 2.19 20.01
N ALA A 238 0.89 1.05 19.50
CA ALA A 238 -0.52 0.66 19.53
C ALA A 238 -1.11 0.68 20.95
N PHE A 239 -0.39 0.09 21.91
CA PHE A 239 -0.77 0.09 23.32
C PHE A 239 -0.87 1.51 23.89
N ALA A 240 0.15 2.35 23.66
CA ALA A 240 0.19 3.71 24.19
C ALA A 240 -0.91 4.61 23.62
N HIS A 241 -1.31 4.40 22.36
CA HIS A 241 -2.31 5.20 21.66
C HIS A 241 -3.72 4.59 21.71
N GLN A 242 -3.90 3.42 22.35
CA GLN A 242 -5.17 2.69 22.41
C GLN A 242 -5.79 2.51 21.01
N ILE A 243 -4.96 2.07 20.07
CA ILE A 243 -5.33 1.71 18.71
C ILE A 243 -4.92 0.27 18.43
N ARG A 244 -5.47 -0.30 17.37
CA ARG A 244 -5.08 -1.60 16.87
C ARG A 244 -4.16 -1.45 15.67
N ILE A 245 -3.01 -2.10 15.72
CA ILE A 245 -2.10 -2.23 14.58
C ILE A 245 -1.82 -3.71 14.38
N ASP A 246 -2.26 -4.29 13.27
CA ASP A 246 -1.81 -5.61 12.83
C ASP A 246 -0.65 -5.42 11.84
N LEU A 247 0.53 -5.93 12.22
CA LEU A 247 1.72 -5.93 11.36
C LEU A 247 1.73 -7.20 10.51
N VAL A 248 1.69 -7.02 9.19
CA VAL A 248 1.69 -8.11 8.22
C VAL A 248 3.10 -8.29 7.67
N ASP A 249 3.73 -9.43 8.00
CA ASP A 249 5.01 -9.82 7.42
C ASP A 249 4.81 -10.36 6.01
N ILE A 250 5.13 -9.53 5.02
CA ILE A 250 5.01 -9.88 3.62
C ILE A 250 6.08 -10.88 3.15
N ASN A 251 7.22 -10.95 3.85
CA ASN A 251 8.31 -11.83 3.45
C ASN A 251 8.04 -13.27 3.81
N ALA A 252 7.28 -13.52 4.89
CA ALA A 252 6.72 -14.84 5.19
C ALA A 252 5.80 -15.38 4.07
N ILE A 253 5.34 -14.51 3.17
CA ILE A 253 4.49 -14.84 2.02
C ILE A 253 5.34 -14.97 0.74
N PHE A 254 6.36 -14.13 0.55
CA PHE A 254 7.17 -14.16 -0.68
C PHE A 254 8.36 -15.11 -0.67
N VAL A 255 8.85 -15.52 0.51
CA VAL A 255 10.02 -16.38 0.65
C VAL A 255 9.61 -17.65 1.42
N PRO A 256 9.35 -18.77 0.72
CA PRO A 256 9.04 -20.05 1.37
C PRO A 256 10.25 -20.69 2.08
#